data_AF-A0A7W8A5S2-F1
#
_entry.id   AF-A0A7W8A5S2-F1
#
_cell.length_a   1.000
_cell.length_b   1.000
_cell.length_c   1.000
_cell.angle_alpha   90.00
_cell.angle_beta   90.00
_cell.angle_gamma   90.00
#
_symmetry.space_group_name_H-M   'P 1'
#
loop_
_entity.id
_entity.type
_entity.pdbx_description
1 polymer ?
#
loop_
_entity_poly.entity_id
_entity_poly.type
_entity_poly.pdbx_seq_one_letter_code
_entity_poly.pdbx_strand_id
1 'polypeptide(L)'
;MKRVAIAGLMVAAGLVSSSSPATADAGGPKYGCAVGDICFYEDSGLTKKISTGQTGNWSGSGTYSATRAVFNNGTMGGFDHVNLTIRYTWENQVMEDTICVHVAEPRKAWLGIARFDFPLDPIRVQWVPADTVGCDV
;
A
#
# COMPACT_ATOMS: atom_id res chain seq x y z
N MET A 1 -46.35 -9.60 57.38
CA MET A 1 -44.89 -9.88 57.34
C MET A 1 -44.74 -11.13 56.48
N LYS A 2 -44.11 -11.20 55.31
CA LYS A 2 -42.80 -10.71 54.86
C LYS A 2 -42.85 -10.78 53.31
N ARG A 3 -42.43 -9.73 52.60
CA ARG A 3 -42.19 -9.74 51.14
C ARG A 3 -40.68 -9.84 50.87
N VAL A 4 -40.33 -10.19 49.62
CA VAL A 4 -39.03 -9.96 48.92
C VAL A 4 -38.00 -11.10 49.15
N ALA A 5 -37.24 -11.63 48.17
CA ALA A 5 -36.79 -11.14 46.86
C ALA A 5 -36.57 -12.26 45.82
N ILE A 6 -36.82 -11.98 44.54
CA ILE A 6 -36.25 -12.69 43.38
C ILE A 6 -35.27 -11.70 42.72
N ALA A 7 -33.98 -12.00 42.73
CA ALA A 7 -32.96 -11.19 42.05
C ALA A 7 -32.76 -11.73 40.63
N GLY A 8 -33.11 -10.90 39.65
CA GLY A 8 -33.01 -11.19 38.23
C GLY A 8 -31.57 -11.17 37.71
N LEU A 9 -31.27 -12.13 36.84
CA LEU A 9 -30.05 -12.26 36.08
C LEU A 9 -30.07 -11.25 34.92
N MET A 10 -29.20 -10.22 34.95
CA MET A 10 -29.00 -9.34 33.79
C MET A 10 -27.93 -9.94 32.87
N VAL A 11 -28.34 -10.36 31.67
CA VAL A 11 -27.43 -10.72 30.58
C VAL A 11 -27.08 -9.44 29.83
N ALA A 12 -25.84 -8.96 29.97
CA ALA A 12 -25.31 -7.87 29.18
C ALA A 12 -25.03 -8.37 27.76
N ALA A 13 -25.90 -8.02 26.80
CA ALA A 13 -25.63 -8.21 25.38
C ALA A 13 -24.59 -7.18 24.93
N GLY A 14 -23.33 -7.60 24.83
CA GLY A 14 -22.26 -6.82 24.22
C GLY A 14 -22.49 -6.74 22.71
N LEU A 15 -22.81 -5.55 22.22
CA LEU A 15 -22.78 -5.22 20.79
C LEU A 15 -21.31 -5.15 20.36
N VAL A 16 -20.78 -6.27 19.85
CA VAL A 16 -19.54 -6.25 19.06
C VAL A 16 -19.87 -5.61 17.71
N SER A 17 -19.54 -4.32 17.58
CA SER A 17 -19.53 -3.64 16.29
C SER A 17 -18.45 -4.28 15.42
N SER A 18 -18.84 -5.22 14.57
CA SER A 18 -18.02 -5.73 13.47
C SER A 18 -17.93 -4.65 12.40
N SER A 19 -17.04 -3.68 12.60
CA SER A 19 -16.60 -2.81 11.50
C SER A 19 -15.92 -3.70 10.47
N SER A 20 -16.60 -3.94 9.35
CA SER A 20 -15.98 -4.57 8.19
C SER A 20 -14.77 -3.72 7.80
N PRO A 21 -13.57 -4.30 7.59
CA PRO A 21 -12.46 -3.51 7.07
C PRO A 21 -12.92 -2.92 5.75
N ALA A 22 -12.91 -1.60 5.66
CA ALA A 22 -13.14 -0.91 4.40
C ALA A 22 -12.01 -1.33 3.48
N THR A 23 -12.27 -2.29 2.59
CA THR A 23 -11.39 -2.53 1.45
C THR A 23 -11.44 -1.26 0.61
N ALA A 24 -10.35 -0.50 0.61
CA ALA A 24 -10.16 0.59 -0.33
C ALA A 24 -10.35 0.02 -1.74
N ASP A 25 -11.48 0.35 -2.37
CA ASP A 25 -11.74 0.02 -3.75
C ASP A 25 -10.71 0.81 -4.58
N ALA A 26 -9.69 0.14 -5.11
CA ALA A 26 -8.76 0.79 -6.03
C ALA A 26 -9.57 1.21 -7.25
N GLY A 27 -9.79 2.50 -7.42
CA GLY A 27 -10.76 3.03 -8.39
C GLY A 27 -10.33 2.76 -9.83
N GLY A 28 -10.67 1.59 -10.36
CA GLY A 28 -10.43 1.15 -11.74
C GLY A 28 -8.96 1.17 -12.20
N PRO A 29 -8.69 0.75 -13.44
CA PRO A 29 -7.36 0.91 -14.05
C PRO A 29 -6.99 2.39 -14.22
N LYS A 30 -5.78 2.78 -13.83
CA LYS A 30 -5.24 4.14 -14.01
C LYS A 30 -3.80 4.09 -14.50
N TYR A 31 -3.42 5.01 -15.38
CA TYR A 31 -2.06 5.10 -15.95
C TYR A 31 -1.60 3.81 -16.67
N GLY A 32 -2.54 3.02 -17.20
CA GLY A 32 -2.24 1.70 -17.77
C GLY A 32 -1.86 0.64 -16.73
N CYS A 33 -2.07 0.92 -15.45
CA CYS A 33 -1.93 -0.03 -14.34
C CYS A 33 -3.27 -0.71 -14.04
N ALA A 34 -3.32 -2.03 -14.06
CA ALA A 34 -4.54 -2.76 -13.74
C ALA A 34 -4.84 -2.66 -12.24
N VAL A 35 -6.10 -2.90 -11.86
CA VAL A 35 -6.46 -3.04 -10.45
C VAL A 35 -5.76 -4.27 -9.89
N GLY A 36 -5.10 -4.13 -8.74
CA GLY A 36 -4.31 -5.19 -8.11
C GLY A 36 -2.80 -5.04 -8.33
N ASP A 37 -2.36 -4.26 -9.32
CA ASP A 37 -0.94 -4.17 -9.67
C ASP A 37 -0.21 -3.00 -9.00
N ILE A 38 1.11 -3.18 -8.83
CA ILE A 38 2.04 -2.08 -8.62
C ILE A 38 2.79 -1.87 -9.93
N CYS A 39 2.70 -0.69 -10.53
CA CYS A 39 3.31 -0.42 -11.83
C CYS A 39 4.53 0.48 -11.71
N PHE A 40 5.55 0.15 -12.49
CA PHE A 40 6.82 0.88 -12.56
C PHE A 40 6.95 1.55 -13.92
N TYR A 41 7.48 2.76 -13.95
CA TYR A 41 7.55 3.60 -15.15
C TYR A 41 8.96 4.16 -15.36
N GLU A 42 9.40 4.23 -16.61
CA GLU A 42 10.69 4.87 -16.98
C GLU A 42 10.61 6.40 -17.03
N ASP A 43 9.41 6.98 -16.94
CA ASP A 43 9.15 8.41 -16.89
C ASP A 43 8.36 8.81 -15.64
N SER A 44 8.58 10.04 -15.16
CA SER A 44 7.84 10.59 -14.01
C SER A 44 6.39 10.96 -14.32
N GLY A 45 6.02 10.96 -15.61
CA GLY A 45 4.68 11.26 -16.12
C GLY A 45 3.71 10.08 -16.10
N LEU A 46 4.17 8.87 -15.74
CA LEU A 46 3.36 7.65 -15.71
C LEU A 46 2.81 7.24 -17.10
N THR A 47 3.58 7.50 -18.17
CA THR A 47 3.14 7.25 -19.55
C THR A 47 3.82 6.03 -20.18
N LYS A 48 4.99 5.65 -19.69
CA LYS A 48 5.83 4.57 -20.20
C LYS A 48 6.07 3.53 -19.13
N LYS A 49 5.13 2.60 -19.01
CA LYS A 49 5.21 1.48 -18.07
C LYS A 49 6.30 0.50 -18.51
N ILE A 50 7.24 0.21 -17.62
CA ILE A 50 8.32 -0.78 -17.85
C ILE A 50 7.95 -2.16 -17.33
N SER A 51 7.15 -2.24 -16.26
CA SER A 51 6.76 -3.52 -15.68
C SER A 51 5.60 -3.38 -14.68
N THR A 52 5.06 -4.52 -14.27
CA THR A 52 4.05 -4.69 -13.22
C THR A 52 4.61 -5.61 -12.14
N GLY A 53 4.71 -5.11 -10.92
CA GLY A 53 4.90 -5.91 -9.72
C GLY A 53 3.61 -6.66 -9.40
N GLN A 54 3.76 -7.95 -9.11
CA GLN A 54 2.65 -8.81 -8.72
C GLN A 54 2.02 -8.34 -7.40
N THR A 55 0.77 -8.76 -7.16
CA THR A 55 -0.08 -8.56 -5.97
C THR A 55 0.51 -9.17 -4.68
N GLY A 56 1.81 -9.05 -4.42
CA GLY A 56 2.52 -9.77 -3.37
C GLY A 56 3.82 -9.12 -2.96
N ASN A 57 4.34 -9.55 -1.81
CA ASN A 57 5.69 -9.22 -1.40
C ASN A 57 6.68 -9.83 -2.38
N TRP A 58 7.70 -9.08 -2.76
CA TRP A 58 8.77 -9.59 -3.60
C TRP A 58 10.09 -8.93 -3.27
N SER A 59 11.18 -9.61 -3.61
CA SER A 59 12.54 -9.09 -3.58
C SER A 59 13.31 -9.57 -4.81
N GLY A 60 14.17 -8.72 -5.36
CA GLY A 60 14.95 -9.02 -6.57
C GLY A 60 15.38 -7.75 -7.30
N SER A 61 16.49 -7.79 -8.03
CA SER A 61 17.03 -6.64 -8.76
C SER A 61 16.98 -6.82 -10.27
N GLY A 62 16.96 -5.71 -11.03
CA GLY A 62 17.17 -5.70 -12.48
C GLY A 62 15.92 -5.74 -13.34
N THR A 63 14.78 -6.26 -12.83
CA THR A 63 13.51 -6.28 -13.58
C THR A 63 12.86 -4.91 -13.71
N TYR A 64 13.15 -4.00 -12.78
CA TYR A 64 12.51 -2.70 -12.65
C TYR A 64 13.52 -1.55 -12.79
N SER A 65 14.66 -1.81 -13.42
CA SER A 65 15.73 -0.82 -13.50
C SER A 65 15.33 0.43 -14.27
N ALA A 66 15.95 1.55 -13.89
CA ALA A 66 15.64 2.87 -14.39
C ALA A 66 14.20 3.35 -14.13
N THR A 67 13.60 2.91 -13.02
CA THR A 67 12.30 3.42 -12.56
C THR A 67 12.41 4.90 -12.18
N ARG A 68 11.50 5.72 -12.70
CA ARG A 68 11.33 7.14 -12.35
C ARG A 68 9.98 7.44 -11.68
N ALA A 69 9.03 6.53 -11.77
CA ALA A 69 7.81 6.60 -10.99
C ALA A 69 7.24 5.21 -10.70
N VAL A 70 6.48 5.14 -9.60
CA VAL A 70 5.70 3.97 -9.21
C VAL A 70 4.26 4.39 -8.99
N PHE A 71 3.34 3.55 -9.43
CA PHE A 71 1.93 3.67 -9.11
C PHE A 71 1.42 2.40 -8.43
N ASN A 72 1.02 2.51 -7.17
CA ASN A 72 0.40 1.41 -6.43
C ASN A 72 -1.12 1.44 -6.65
N ASN A 73 -1.58 0.68 -7.63
CA ASN A 73 -3.00 0.36 -7.82
C ASN A 73 -3.36 -0.99 -7.20
N GLY A 74 -2.52 -1.47 -6.29
CA GLY A 74 -2.63 -2.78 -5.70
C GLY A 74 -3.77 -2.86 -4.70
N THR A 75 -4.28 -4.07 -4.51
CA THR A 75 -5.33 -4.33 -3.52
C THR A 75 -4.95 -5.59 -2.78
N MET A 76 -4.67 -5.46 -1.49
CA MET A 76 -4.48 -6.59 -0.58
C MET A 76 -5.28 -6.30 0.69
N GLY A 77 -6.31 -7.11 0.95
CA GLY A 77 -7.27 -6.84 2.03
C GLY A 77 -6.57 -6.68 3.38
N GLY A 78 -6.83 -5.56 4.07
CA GLY A 78 -6.19 -5.23 5.35
C GLY A 78 -4.84 -4.49 5.24
N PHE A 79 -4.38 -4.16 4.03
CA PHE A 79 -3.16 -3.39 3.77
C PHE A 79 -3.50 -2.03 3.17
N ASP A 80 -2.70 -1.01 3.48
CA ASP A 80 -2.91 0.37 3.04
C ASP A 80 -1.75 0.93 2.20
N HIS A 81 -0.55 0.37 2.32
CA HIS A 81 0.62 0.79 1.55
C HIS A 81 1.63 -0.35 1.33
N VAL A 82 2.64 -0.05 0.52
CA VAL A 82 3.86 -0.85 0.43
C VAL A 82 5.07 -0.07 0.88
N ASN A 83 5.98 -0.76 1.55
CA ASN A 83 7.36 -0.34 1.71
C ASN A 83 8.14 -0.76 0.46
N LEU A 84 8.43 0.21 -0.39
CA LEU A 84 9.24 0.05 -1.59
C LEU A 84 10.70 0.34 -1.24
N THR A 85 11.54 -0.70 -1.22
CA THR A 85 12.98 -0.48 -1.13
C THR A 85 13.57 -0.25 -2.51
N ILE A 86 14.29 0.84 -2.65
CA ILE A 86 14.98 1.30 -3.85
C ILE A 86 16.49 1.25 -3.63
N ARG A 87 17.22 1.00 -4.71
CA ARG A 87 18.67 1.11 -4.78
C ARG A 87 19.05 2.17 -5.81
N TYR A 88 20.04 2.98 -5.49
CA TYR A 88 20.54 4.02 -6.38
C TYR A 88 22.01 4.36 -6.11
N THR A 89 22.62 5.10 -7.02
CA THR A 89 23.99 5.59 -6.83
C THR A 89 23.98 7.07 -6.51
N TRP A 90 24.60 7.45 -5.40
CA TRP A 90 24.84 8.83 -5.00
C TRP A 90 26.31 9.00 -4.65
N GLU A 91 26.98 10.02 -5.22
CA GLU A 91 28.41 10.29 -4.96
C GLU A 91 29.32 9.05 -5.08
N ASN A 92 29.08 8.22 -6.10
CA ASN A 92 29.78 6.95 -6.36
C ASN A 92 29.58 5.85 -5.29
N GLN A 93 28.59 6.00 -4.42
CA GLN A 93 28.19 4.97 -3.46
C GLN A 93 26.83 4.39 -3.81
N VAL A 94 26.67 3.08 -3.64
CA VAL A 94 25.39 2.41 -3.77
C VAL A 94 24.63 2.59 -2.47
N MET A 95 23.50 3.30 -2.56
CA MET A 95 22.58 3.58 -1.47
C MET A 95 21.35 2.69 -1.60
N GLU A 96 20.75 2.36 -0.46
CA GLU A 96 19.42 1.77 -0.39
C GLU A 96 18.55 2.63 0.52
N ASP A 97 17.31 2.87 0.08
CA ASP A 97 16.33 3.60 0.86
C ASP A 97 14.98 2.89 0.76
N THR A 98 14.08 3.12 1.72
CA THR A 98 12.73 2.56 1.73
C THR A 98 11.72 3.68 1.82
N ILE A 99 10.82 3.70 0.84
CA ILE A 99 9.76 4.70 0.77
C ILE A 99 8.39 4.02 0.88
N CYS A 100 7.42 4.77 1.37
CA CYS A 100 6.03 4.37 1.41
C CYS A 100 5.33 4.72 0.09
N VAL A 101 4.54 3.78 -0.44
CA VAL A 101 3.63 4.06 -1.56
C VAL A 101 2.25 3.51 -1.19
N HIS A 102 1.31 4.42 -0.88
CA HIS A 102 -0.05 4.03 -0.47
C HIS A 102 -0.82 3.39 -1.61
N VAL A 103 -1.86 2.63 -1.29
CA VAL A 103 -2.83 2.20 -2.30
C VAL A 103 -3.55 3.43 -2.85
N ALA A 104 -3.66 3.51 -4.17
CA ALA A 104 -4.39 4.58 -4.82
C ALA A 104 -5.89 4.52 -4.50
N GLU A 105 -6.42 5.58 -3.89
CA GLU A 105 -7.86 5.71 -3.66
C GLU A 105 -8.57 6.29 -4.90
N PRO A 106 -9.87 6.00 -5.12
CA PRO A 106 -10.61 6.49 -6.29
C PRO A 106 -10.54 8.01 -6.47
N ARG A 107 -10.59 8.75 -5.35
CA ARG A 107 -10.55 10.21 -5.29
C ARG A 107 -9.18 10.79 -4.95
N LYS A 108 -8.20 9.96 -4.59
CA LYS A 108 -6.85 10.38 -4.19
C LYS A 108 -5.78 9.48 -4.82
N ALA A 109 -5.84 9.31 -6.13
CA ALA A 109 -4.87 8.49 -6.86
C ALA A 109 -3.42 8.97 -6.65
N TRP A 110 -3.22 10.25 -6.33
CA TRP A 110 -1.91 10.82 -6.02
C TRP A 110 -1.23 10.22 -4.79
N LEU A 111 -1.98 9.63 -3.85
CA LEU A 111 -1.41 8.92 -2.69
C LEU A 111 -0.61 7.69 -3.11
N GLY A 112 -1.02 7.03 -4.19
CA GLY A 112 -0.34 5.85 -4.69
C GLY A 112 0.77 6.14 -5.69
N ILE A 113 1.22 7.40 -5.81
CA ILE A 113 2.28 7.78 -6.74
C ILE A 113 3.55 8.14 -5.98
N ALA A 114 4.64 7.46 -6.29
CA ALA A 114 5.99 7.91 -5.97
C ALA A 114 6.69 8.38 -7.25
N ARG A 115 7.39 9.51 -7.19
CA ARG A 115 8.18 10.07 -8.31
C ARG A 115 9.61 10.33 -7.87
N PHE A 116 10.52 10.16 -8.81
CA PHE A 116 11.96 10.29 -8.57
C PHE A 116 12.59 11.19 -9.63
N ASP A 117 13.47 12.08 -9.18
CA ASP A 117 14.17 13.02 -10.06
C ASP A 117 15.26 12.32 -10.92
N PHE A 118 15.72 11.16 -10.45
CA PHE A 118 16.72 10.32 -11.09
C PHE A 118 16.23 8.86 -11.16
N PRO A 119 16.74 8.06 -12.11
CA PRO A 119 16.37 6.66 -12.24
C PRO A 119 16.86 5.85 -11.03
N LEU A 120 16.03 4.93 -10.55
CA LEU A 120 16.31 4.05 -9.43
C LEU A 120 16.05 2.58 -9.81
N ASP A 121 16.56 1.68 -8.98
CA ASP A 121 16.29 0.25 -9.06
C ASP A 121 15.41 -0.18 -7.86
N PRO A 122 14.10 -0.40 -8.05
CA PRO A 122 13.28 -1.13 -7.10
C PRO A 122 13.84 -2.53 -6.85
N ILE A 123 14.11 -2.85 -5.58
CA ILE A 123 14.68 -4.14 -5.19
C ILE A 123 13.81 -4.96 -4.24
N ARG A 124 12.79 -4.34 -3.63
CA ARG A 124 11.83 -5.03 -2.77
C ARG A 124 10.53 -4.25 -2.65
N VAL A 125 9.42 -4.98 -2.62
CA VAL A 125 8.11 -4.49 -2.21
C VAL A 125 7.63 -5.34 -1.05
N GLN A 126 7.21 -4.67 0.01
CA GLN A 126 6.59 -5.29 1.17
C GLN A 126 5.26 -4.60 1.47
N TRP A 127 4.17 -5.32 1.33
CA TRP A 127 2.85 -4.89 1.78
C TRP A 127 2.82 -4.74 3.29
N VAL A 128 2.29 -3.60 3.73
CA VAL A 128 2.18 -3.25 5.14
C VAL A 128 0.71 -3.15 5.55
N PRO A 129 0.31 -3.80 6.65
CA PRO A 129 -1.05 -3.73 7.17
C PRO A 129 -1.46 -2.30 7.56
N ALA A 130 -2.76 -1.99 7.38
CA ALA A 130 -3.33 -0.67 7.62
C ALA A 130 -3.26 -0.18 9.08
N ASP A 131 -3.04 -1.10 10.03
CA ASP A 131 -2.87 -0.80 11.46
C ASP A 131 -1.41 -0.56 11.85
N THR A 132 -0.46 -0.70 10.92
CA THR A 132 0.96 -0.47 11.17
C THR A 132 1.29 1.01 11.02
N VAL A 133 1.66 1.65 12.13
CA VAL A 133 2.18 3.02 12.15
C VAL A 133 3.57 3.03 11.50
N GLY A 134 3.80 3.88 10.50
CA GLY A 134 5.10 3.91 9.82
C GLY A 134 5.15 4.66 8.49
N CYS A 135 4.01 4.99 7.90
CA CYS A 135 3.92 5.89 6.75
C CYS A 135 3.23 7.20 7.15
N ASP A 136 3.78 7.86 8.16
CA ASP A 136 3.38 9.24 8.42
C ASP A 136 4.02 10.11 7.32
N VAL A 137 3.15 10.60 6.44
CA VAL A 137 3.44 11.58 5.37
C VAL A 137 3.96 12.92 5.90
#